data_AF-A0A937US58-F1
#
_entry.id   AF-A0A937US58-F1
#
_cell.length_a   1.000
_cell.length_b   1.000
_cell.length_c   1.000
_cell.angle_alpha   90.00
_cell.angle_beta   90.00
_cell.angle_gamma   90.00
#
_symmetry.space_group_name_H-M   'P 1'
#
loop_
_entity.id
_entity.type
_entity.pdbx_description
1 polymer ?
#
loop_
_entity_poly.entity_id
_entity_poly.type
_entity_poly.pdbx_seq_one_letter_code
_entity_poly.pdbx_strand_id
1 'polypeptide(L)'
;MAKVTPRWVARNVVRRVPVANARLPLGIWAGLWGGPEGPGIDAPSIIRRIADQAGRPLTAVQIGANDGSMGDPLHDTIVKYRWRALLVEPLPHLFAALKKNYAGVPNLSFEQAAVGPVDGVMTMYSVTARPGDPVWTTGLSSFRRDVILESRNEIPDIADRVTEVEVPVMRLDTLLRKHGIDRVDVLQTDTEGYDFEILRQVDYSRWAAPRHLVYEACHLDGPTLEKTHEMLAAADYTILPAGYDEYAYRA
;
A
#
# COMPACT_ATOMS: atom_id res chain seq x y z
N MET A 1 1.29 17.50 17.47
CA MET A 1 0.86 16.32 18.23
C MET A 1 2.00 15.32 18.17
N ALA A 2 2.45 14.79 19.30
CA ALA A 2 3.42 13.70 19.28
C ALA A 2 2.75 12.54 18.54
N LYS A 3 3.39 12.01 17.49
CA LYS A 3 2.96 10.74 16.90
C LYS A 3 2.78 9.78 18.06
N VAL A 4 1.61 9.15 18.15
CA VAL A 4 1.56 7.87 18.83
C VAL A 4 2.45 7.01 17.96
N THR A 5 3.75 6.95 18.22
CA THR A 5 4.57 5.86 17.71
C THR A 5 4.02 4.66 18.45
N PRO A 6 3.18 3.81 17.84
CA PRO A 6 2.70 2.65 18.55
C PRO A 6 3.98 1.90 18.94
N ARG A 7 4.05 1.43 20.19
CA ARG A 7 5.20 0.70 20.77
C ARG A 7 5.73 -0.45 19.89
N TRP A 8 5.01 -0.80 18.83
CA TRP A 8 5.20 -1.90 17.92
C TRP A 8 6.06 -1.58 16.67
N VAL A 9 6.33 -0.31 16.33
CA VAL A 9 7.29 0.08 15.25
C VAL A 9 8.74 -0.34 15.58
N ALA A 10 9.00 -0.77 16.82
CA ALA A 10 10.34 -0.99 17.37
C ALA A 10 10.84 -2.44 17.38
N ARG A 11 10.40 -3.34 16.49
CA ARG A 11 11.01 -4.68 16.37
C ARG A 11 11.28 -5.10 14.91
N ASN A 12 12.35 -4.54 14.37
CA ASN A 12 13.07 -5.10 13.22
C ASN A 12 13.73 -6.45 13.59
N VAL A 13 12.98 -7.55 13.55
CA VAL A 13 13.56 -8.89 13.35
C VAL A 13 12.59 -9.76 12.56
N VAL A 14 12.66 -9.66 11.23
CA VAL A 14 12.10 -10.67 10.33
C VAL A 14 12.83 -12.00 10.62
N ARG A 15 12.13 -12.97 11.22
CA ARG A 15 12.63 -14.36 11.29
C ARG A 15 11.97 -15.15 10.18
N ARG A 16 12.78 -15.78 9.31
CA ARG A 16 12.31 -16.77 8.33
C ARG A 16 11.33 -17.73 9.00
N VAL A 17 10.09 -17.75 8.52
CA VAL A 17 9.04 -18.60 9.09
C VAL A 17 9.39 -20.07 8.81
N PRO A 18 9.40 -20.95 9.83
CA PRO A 18 9.62 -22.37 9.64
C PRO A 18 8.56 -22.99 8.73
N VAL A 19 8.98 -23.88 7.82
CA VAL A 19 8.12 -24.56 6.82
C VAL A 19 6.90 -25.25 7.47
N ALA A 20 6.99 -25.68 8.72
CA ALA A 20 5.91 -26.30 9.48
C ALA A 20 4.65 -25.42 9.64
N ASN A 21 4.79 -24.09 9.59
CA ASN A 21 3.66 -23.15 9.76
C ASN A 21 2.92 -22.86 8.45
N ALA A 22 3.41 -23.35 7.30
CA ALA A 22 2.80 -23.12 5.99
C ALA A 22 1.39 -23.74 5.83
N ARG A 23 0.96 -24.59 6.76
CA ARG A 23 -0.38 -25.21 6.77
C ARG A 23 -1.40 -24.49 7.67
N LEU A 24 -0.99 -23.50 8.46
CA LEU A 24 -1.92 -22.77 9.33
C LEU A 24 -2.87 -21.86 8.51
N PRO A 25 -4.14 -21.74 8.90
CA PRO A 25 -5.04 -20.72 8.36
C PRO A 25 -4.41 -19.32 8.46
N LEU A 26 -4.61 -18.48 7.44
CA LEU A 26 -3.96 -17.17 7.32
C LEU A 26 -4.18 -16.29 8.56
N GLY A 27 -5.41 -16.26 9.08
CA GLY A 27 -5.74 -15.48 10.28
C GLY A 27 -5.02 -15.94 11.54
N ILE A 28 -4.86 -17.25 11.72
CA ILE A 28 -4.13 -17.83 12.86
C ILE A 28 -2.63 -17.50 12.73
N TRP A 29 -2.08 -17.64 11.53
CA TRP A 29 -0.69 -17.31 11.26
C TRP A 29 -0.44 -15.80 11.50
N ALA A 30 -1.22 -14.93 10.88
CA ALA A 30 -1.00 -13.51 10.98
C ALA A 30 -1.21 -13.01 12.43
N GLY A 31 -2.14 -13.59 13.20
CA GLY A 31 -2.28 -13.28 14.63
C GLY A 31 -1.09 -13.73 15.50
N LEU A 32 -0.52 -14.90 15.24
CA LEU A 32 0.66 -15.40 15.99
C LEU A 32 1.91 -14.56 15.76
N TRP A 33 2.10 -14.07 14.52
CA TRP A 33 3.32 -13.40 14.13
C TRP A 33 3.21 -11.87 14.18
N GLY A 34 2.03 -11.33 13.88
CA GLY A 34 1.73 -9.90 13.79
C GLY A 34 0.90 -9.38 14.97
N GLY A 35 0.48 -10.23 15.91
CA GLY A 35 -0.24 -9.77 17.10
C GLY A 35 0.61 -8.84 18.00
N PRO A 36 -0.01 -8.22 19.04
CA PRO A 36 0.69 -7.33 19.98
C PRO A 36 1.90 -7.97 20.68
N GLU A 37 1.86 -9.30 20.84
CA GLU A 37 2.90 -10.15 21.45
C GLU A 37 3.80 -10.83 20.39
N GLY A 38 3.48 -10.68 19.10
CA GLY A 38 4.18 -11.32 17.99
C GLY A 38 5.53 -10.67 17.65
N PRO A 39 6.43 -11.38 16.95
CA PRO A 39 7.74 -10.85 16.53
C PRO A 39 7.68 -9.69 15.51
N GLY A 40 6.51 -9.44 14.90
CA GLY A 40 6.34 -8.51 13.79
C GLY A 40 6.29 -9.24 12.44
N ILE A 41 5.39 -8.82 11.56
CA ILE A 41 5.31 -9.26 10.15
C ILE A 41 5.29 -8.01 9.28
N ASP A 42 5.98 -8.06 8.14
CA ASP A 42 5.93 -7.00 7.14
C ASP A 42 4.91 -7.31 6.03
N ALA A 43 4.48 -6.29 5.30
CA ALA A 43 3.59 -6.43 4.14
C ALA A 43 4.08 -7.47 3.11
N PRO A 44 5.36 -7.51 2.69
CA PRO A 44 5.87 -8.52 1.76
C PRO A 44 5.64 -9.96 2.25
N SER A 45 5.85 -10.24 3.53
CA SER A 45 5.63 -11.58 4.11
C SER A 45 4.15 -11.97 4.12
N ILE A 46 3.25 -11.03 4.40
CA ILE A 46 1.80 -11.23 4.33
C ILE A 46 1.37 -11.51 2.88
N ILE A 47 1.80 -10.70 1.93
CA ILE A 47 1.47 -10.84 0.50
C ILE A 47 1.96 -12.19 -0.03
N ARG A 48 3.20 -12.56 0.27
CA ARG A 48 3.73 -13.88 -0.09
C ARG A 48 2.91 -15.01 0.51
N ARG A 49 2.49 -14.87 1.76
CA ARG A 49 1.66 -15.89 2.43
C ARG A 49 0.30 -16.05 1.78
N ILE A 50 -0.35 -14.95 1.41
CA ILE A 50 -1.60 -14.94 0.64
C ILE A 50 -1.40 -15.71 -0.67
N ALA A 51 -0.32 -15.44 -1.40
CA ALA A 51 -0.01 -16.12 -2.65
C ALA A 51 0.21 -17.62 -2.49
N ASP A 52 0.96 -18.03 -1.45
CA ASP A 52 1.22 -19.43 -1.14
C ASP A 52 -0.05 -20.23 -0.82
N GLN A 53 -1.11 -19.58 -0.33
CA GLN A 53 -2.39 -20.22 0.03
C GLN A 53 -3.46 -20.12 -1.05
N ALA A 54 -3.31 -19.22 -2.02
CA ALA A 54 -4.34 -18.91 -3.00
C ALA A 54 -4.72 -20.12 -3.88
N GLY A 55 -3.77 -21.00 -4.19
CA GLY A 55 -3.96 -22.13 -5.11
C GLY A 55 -4.23 -21.74 -6.58
N ARG A 56 -4.24 -20.43 -6.89
CA ARG A 56 -4.43 -19.83 -8.21
C ARG A 56 -3.75 -18.45 -8.27
N PRO A 57 -3.49 -17.90 -9.46
CA PRO A 57 -3.17 -16.48 -9.61
C PRO A 57 -4.31 -15.60 -9.07
N LEU A 58 -3.93 -14.50 -8.41
CA LEU A 58 -4.86 -13.52 -7.87
C LEU A 58 -4.95 -12.28 -8.78
N THR A 59 -6.00 -11.48 -8.58
CA THR A 59 -6.09 -10.12 -9.14
C THR A 59 -5.74 -9.09 -8.06
N ALA A 60 -4.67 -8.34 -8.27
CA ALA A 60 -4.20 -7.31 -7.37
C ALA A 60 -4.41 -5.90 -7.94
N VAL A 61 -4.64 -4.93 -7.06
CA VAL A 61 -4.63 -3.51 -7.40
C VAL A 61 -3.70 -2.82 -6.41
N GLN A 62 -2.69 -2.13 -6.93
CA GLN A 62 -1.69 -1.42 -6.15
C GLN A 62 -1.78 0.07 -6.43
N ILE A 63 -2.07 0.86 -5.39
CA ILE A 63 -2.15 2.31 -5.47
C ILE A 63 -0.95 2.91 -4.75
N GLY A 64 -0.17 3.72 -5.46
CA GLY A 64 1.15 4.17 -5.00
C GLY A 64 2.22 3.12 -5.29
N ALA A 65 2.25 2.62 -6.54
CA ALA A 65 3.19 1.57 -6.93
C ALA A 65 4.64 2.06 -7.06
N ASN A 66 4.91 3.38 -7.00
CA ASN A 66 6.23 3.97 -7.11
C ASN A 66 6.96 3.45 -8.37
N ASP A 67 8.21 3.02 -8.26
CA ASP A 67 8.97 2.40 -9.34
C ASP A 67 8.74 0.88 -9.44
N GLY A 68 7.88 0.30 -8.60
CA GLY A 68 7.58 -1.12 -8.61
C GLY A 68 8.72 -2.03 -8.18
N SER A 69 9.71 -1.50 -7.45
CA SER A 69 10.88 -2.26 -6.99
C SER A 69 11.30 -1.83 -5.58
N MET A 70 11.46 -0.53 -5.34
CA MET A 70 11.90 0.00 -4.06
C MET A 70 10.79 -0.10 -3.03
N GLY A 71 10.96 -1.00 -2.04
CA GLY A 71 9.98 -1.17 -0.97
C GLY A 71 8.66 -1.81 -1.42
N ASP A 72 8.54 -2.24 -2.69
CA ASP A 72 7.29 -2.78 -3.25
C ASP A 72 6.94 -4.13 -2.60
N PRO A 73 5.81 -4.25 -1.86
CA PRO A 73 5.42 -5.49 -1.22
C PRO A 73 4.83 -6.54 -2.19
N LEU A 74 4.54 -6.17 -3.43
CA LEU A 74 3.84 -7.01 -4.41
C LEU A 74 4.76 -7.54 -5.52
N HIS A 75 5.84 -6.86 -5.90
CA HIS A 75 6.68 -7.19 -7.07
C HIS A 75 7.04 -8.68 -7.18
N ASP A 76 7.74 -9.21 -6.19
CA ASP A 76 8.20 -10.60 -6.19
C ASP A 76 7.03 -11.59 -6.34
N THR A 77 5.90 -11.26 -5.71
CA THR A 77 4.70 -12.10 -5.73
C THR A 77 4.00 -12.03 -7.08
N ILE A 78 3.84 -10.84 -7.66
CA ILE A 78 3.27 -10.65 -8.99
C ILE A 78 4.06 -11.46 -10.02
N VAL A 79 5.39 -11.30 -10.03
CA VAL A 79 6.28 -11.97 -10.98
C VAL A 79 6.24 -13.48 -10.79
N LYS A 80 6.40 -13.96 -9.55
CA LYS A 80 6.51 -15.39 -9.25
C LYS A 80 5.21 -16.15 -9.49
N TYR A 81 4.07 -15.60 -9.06
CA TYR A 81 2.76 -16.27 -9.12
C TYR A 81 1.92 -15.86 -10.33
N ARG A 82 2.46 -14.99 -11.21
CA ARG A 82 1.82 -14.49 -12.43
C ARG A 82 0.44 -13.90 -12.17
N TRP A 83 0.33 -13.10 -11.11
CA TRP A 83 -0.91 -12.41 -10.79
C TRP A 83 -1.32 -11.47 -11.92
N ARG A 84 -2.63 -11.25 -12.06
CA ARG A 84 -3.14 -10.10 -12.81
C ARG A 84 -3.01 -8.90 -11.89
N ALA A 85 -2.38 -7.81 -12.33
CA ALA A 85 -2.26 -6.63 -11.48
C ALA A 85 -2.53 -5.32 -12.24
N LEU A 86 -3.19 -4.39 -11.55
CA LEU A 86 -3.23 -2.98 -11.94
C LEU A 86 -2.30 -2.19 -11.00
N LEU A 87 -1.27 -1.58 -11.58
CA LEU A 87 -0.24 -0.82 -10.88
C LEU A 87 -0.44 0.67 -11.18
N VAL A 88 -0.60 1.48 -10.14
CA VAL A 88 -1.02 2.90 -10.27
C VAL A 88 0.02 3.80 -9.61
N GLU A 89 0.60 4.71 -10.39
CA GLU A 89 1.62 5.65 -9.95
C GLU A 89 1.43 7.03 -10.62
N PRO A 90 1.14 8.11 -9.87
CA PRO A 90 0.88 9.42 -10.45
C PRO A 90 2.10 10.12 -11.05
N LEU A 91 3.31 9.96 -10.48
CA LEU A 91 4.48 10.74 -10.87
C LEU A 91 5.08 10.20 -12.18
N PRO A 92 5.25 11.04 -13.23
CA PRO A 92 5.67 10.56 -14.55
C PRO A 92 6.99 9.78 -14.58
N HIS A 93 7.97 10.20 -13.77
CA HIS A 93 9.29 9.58 -13.73
C HIS A 93 9.28 8.22 -13.02
N LEU A 94 8.51 8.08 -11.95
CA LEU A 94 8.30 6.81 -11.25
C LEU A 94 7.46 5.86 -12.10
N PHE A 95 6.39 6.35 -12.72
CA PHE A 95 5.57 5.56 -13.65
C PHE A 95 6.38 5.01 -14.84
N ALA A 96 7.31 5.79 -15.37
CA ALA A 96 8.21 5.31 -16.42
C ALA A 96 9.16 4.22 -15.90
N ALA A 97 9.70 4.37 -14.68
CA ALA A 97 10.53 3.35 -14.03
C ALA A 97 9.74 2.08 -13.71
N LEU A 98 8.51 2.20 -13.20
CA LEU A 98 7.56 1.13 -12.95
C LEU A 98 7.37 0.24 -14.18
N LYS A 99 7.02 0.84 -15.31
CA LYS A 99 6.86 0.11 -16.57
C LYS A 99 8.14 -0.60 -17.01
N LYS A 100 9.30 0.02 -16.77
CA LYS A 100 10.61 -0.57 -17.10
C LYS A 100 10.93 -1.76 -16.19
N ASN A 101 10.67 -1.65 -14.89
CA ASN A 101 10.95 -2.68 -13.90
C ASN A 101 10.05 -3.92 -14.07
N TYR A 102 8.82 -3.73 -14.57
CA TYR A 102 7.92 -4.82 -14.93
C TYR A 102 8.00 -5.23 -16.42
N ALA A 103 9.02 -4.81 -17.16
CA ALA A 103 9.14 -5.13 -18.58
C ALA A 103 9.18 -6.66 -18.81
N GLY A 104 8.29 -7.15 -19.68
CA GLY A 104 8.19 -8.58 -20.00
C GLY A 104 7.34 -9.40 -19.03
N VAL A 105 6.81 -8.81 -17.96
CA VAL A 105 5.87 -9.47 -17.04
C VAL A 105 4.45 -9.42 -17.65
N PRO A 106 3.79 -10.56 -17.88
CA PRO A 106 2.45 -10.59 -18.48
C PRO A 106 1.36 -10.24 -17.47
N ASN A 107 0.13 -10.03 -17.95
CA ASN A 107 -1.08 -9.80 -17.15
C ASN A 107 -1.08 -8.51 -16.30
N LEU A 108 -0.26 -7.54 -16.67
CA LEU A 108 -0.18 -6.26 -15.98
C LEU A 108 -0.89 -5.15 -16.76
N SER A 109 -1.52 -4.24 -16.02
CA SER A 109 -2.05 -2.97 -16.50
C SER A 109 -1.46 -1.86 -15.66
N PHE A 110 -1.28 -0.68 -16.25
CA PHE A 110 -0.62 0.45 -15.61
C PHE A 110 -1.47 1.70 -15.79
N GLU A 111 -1.59 2.51 -14.76
CA GLU A 111 -2.25 3.81 -14.82
C GLU A 111 -1.37 4.90 -14.23
N GLN A 112 -1.16 5.98 -14.99
CA GLN A 112 -0.49 7.17 -14.50
C GLN A 112 -1.51 8.16 -13.94
N ALA A 113 -2.00 7.88 -12.75
CA ALA A 113 -2.95 8.73 -12.03
C ALA A 113 -2.79 8.52 -10.53
N ALA A 114 -3.25 9.47 -9.74
CA ALA A 114 -3.52 9.25 -8.32
C ALA A 114 -4.97 8.77 -8.14
N VAL A 115 -5.25 8.08 -7.04
CA VAL A 115 -6.63 7.77 -6.66
C VAL A 115 -7.14 8.82 -5.68
N GLY A 116 -8.24 9.46 -6.03
CA GLY A 116 -8.79 10.59 -5.27
C GLY A 116 -10.31 10.64 -5.26
N PRO A 117 -10.89 11.72 -4.71
CA PRO A 117 -12.34 11.79 -4.46
C PRO A 117 -13.16 12.01 -5.74
N VAL A 118 -12.57 12.62 -6.77
CA VAL A 118 -13.21 12.99 -8.04
C VAL A 118 -12.27 12.71 -9.20
N ASP A 119 -12.83 12.37 -10.37
CA ASP A 119 -12.06 12.30 -11.61
C ASP A 119 -11.64 13.71 -12.04
N GLY A 120 -10.37 13.93 -12.38
CA GLY A 120 -9.88 15.25 -12.76
C GLY A 120 -8.37 15.40 -12.63
N VAL A 121 -7.95 16.56 -12.13
CA VAL A 121 -6.56 16.91 -11.86
C VAL A 121 -6.49 17.49 -10.45
N MET A 122 -5.48 17.09 -9.67
CA MET A 122 -5.21 17.66 -8.35
C MET A 122 -3.72 17.96 -8.20
N THR A 123 -3.43 18.94 -7.36
CA THR A 123 -2.07 19.26 -6.94
C THR A 123 -1.56 18.23 -5.94
N MET A 124 -0.40 17.68 -6.23
CA MET A 124 0.35 16.76 -5.37
C MET A 124 1.69 17.41 -5.00
N TYR A 125 2.16 17.15 -3.79
CA TYR A 125 3.45 17.63 -3.31
C TYR A 125 4.48 16.52 -3.48
N SER A 126 5.66 16.87 -3.98
CA SER A 126 6.79 15.94 -4.12
C SER A 126 8.10 16.63 -3.79
N VAL A 127 9.16 15.83 -3.60
CA VAL A 127 10.50 16.32 -3.32
C VAL A 127 11.47 15.80 -4.39
N THR A 128 12.32 16.70 -4.91
CA THR A 128 13.41 16.27 -5.78
C THR A 128 14.59 15.77 -4.93
N ALA A 129 14.91 14.49 -5.06
CA ALA A 129 16.06 13.88 -4.39
C ALA A 129 17.39 14.47 -4.88
N ARG A 130 18.36 14.62 -3.98
CA ARG A 130 19.73 15.11 -4.22
C ARG A 130 20.76 14.04 -3.85
N PRO A 131 21.99 14.11 -4.38
CA PRO A 131 23.07 13.23 -3.95
C PRO A 131 23.29 13.30 -2.43
N GLY A 132 23.26 12.15 -1.76
CA GLY A 132 23.40 12.04 -0.30
C GLY A 132 22.09 11.99 0.47
N ASP A 133 20.95 12.24 -0.19
CA ASP A 133 19.64 12.00 0.42
C ASP A 133 19.38 10.48 0.60
N PRO A 134 18.50 10.10 1.54
CA PRO A 134 17.99 8.74 1.60
C PRO A 134 17.39 8.29 0.27
N VAL A 135 17.59 7.02 -0.09
CA VAL A 135 17.15 6.48 -1.38
C VAL A 135 15.64 6.60 -1.59
N TRP A 136 14.85 6.49 -0.52
CA TRP A 136 13.39 6.62 -0.54
C TRP A 136 12.88 8.03 -0.86
N THR A 137 13.74 9.08 -0.80
CA THR A 137 13.33 10.46 -1.11
C THR A 137 12.78 10.62 -2.52
N THR A 138 13.19 9.77 -3.47
CA THR A 138 12.65 9.81 -4.84
C THR A 138 11.16 9.44 -4.93
N GLY A 139 10.64 8.66 -3.98
CA GLY A 139 9.24 8.24 -3.91
C GLY A 139 8.37 9.17 -3.07
N LEU A 140 8.99 10.06 -2.28
CA LEU A 140 8.29 10.88 -1.30
C LEU A 140 7.35 11.88 -1.97
N SER A 141 6.06 11.57 -1.93
CA SER A 141 5.03 12.37 -2.58
C SER A 141 3.64 12.10 -2.02
N SER A 142 2.80 13.13 -1.90
CA SER A 142 1.51 13.04 -1.23
C SER A 142 0.60 14.22 -1.61
N PHE A 143 -0.73 14.04 -1.52
CA PHE A 143 -1.66 15.17 -1.52
C PHE A 143 -1.55 16.04 -0.25
N ARG A 144 -0.89 15.54 0.79
CA ARG A 144 -0.73 16.19 2.08
C ARG A 144 0.68 16.73 2.25
N ARG A 145 0.83 18.05 2.14
CA ARG A 145 2.13 18.72 2.34
C ARG A 145 2.71 18.44 3.73
N ASP A 146 1.86 18.33 4.74
CA ASP A 146 2.28 18.05 6.12
C ASP A 146 2.96 16.67 6.27
N VAL A 147 2.51 15.65 5.53
CA VAL A 147 3.15 14.32 5.53
C VAL A 147 4.57 14.40 4.97
N ILE A 148 4.77 15.11 3.86
CA ILE A 148 6.11 15.33 3.27
C ILE A 148 7.06 15.98 4.29
N LEU A 149 6.56 16.89 5.13
CA LEU A 149 7.38 17.60 6.10
C LEU A 149 7.77 16.76 7.31
N GLU A 150 7.20 15.58 7.50
CA GLU A 150 7.55 14.67 8.62
C GLU A 150 9.00 14.16 8.50
N SER A 151 9.51 14.07 7.27
CA SER A 151 10.89 13.68 6.97
C SER A 151 11.95 14.75 7.29
N ARG A 152 11.57 15.89 7.90
CA ARG A 152 12.50 17.00 8.23
C ARG A 152 13.68 16.58 9.11
N ASN A 153 13.52 15.56 9.95
CA ASN A 153 14.61 15.08 10.79
C ASN A 153 15.73 14.41 9.97
N GLU A 154 15.39 13.78 8.84
CA GLU A 154 16.34 13.11 7.94
C GLU A 154 16.77 14.03 6.78
N ILE A 155 15.91 14.98 6.40
CA ILE A 155 16.16 15.96 5.33
C ILE A 155 15.85 17.36 5.88
N PRO A 156 16.80 18.03 6.56
CA PRO A 156 16.56 19.27 7.31
C PRO A 156 15.98 20.43 6.49
N ASP A 157 16.37 20.55 5.21
CA ASP A 157 15.90 21.58 4.28
C ASP A 157 14.73 21.11 3.39
N ILE A 158 14.05 20.00 3.74
CA ILE A 158 12.96 19.43 2.94
C ILE A 158 11.86 20.44 2.63
N ALA A 159 11.56 21.34 3.57
CA ALA A 159 10.51 22.35 3.41
C ALA A 159 10.76 23.29 2.23
N ASP A 160 12.04 23.53 1.89
CA ASP A 160 12.49 24.39 0.79
C ASP A 160 12.58 23.62 -0.53
N ARG A 161 12.46 22.28 -0.49
CA ARG A 161 12.54 21.38 -1.64
C ARG A 161 11.18 20.92 -2.14
N VAL A 162 10.10 21.15 -1.38
CA VAL A 162 8.75 20.76 -1.75
C VAL A 162 8.32 21.47 -3.03
N THR A 163 7.95 20.69 -4.03
CA THR A 163 7.40 21.16 -5.29
C THR A 163 5.95 20.70 -5.44
N GLU A 164 5.16 21.50 -6.14
CA GLU A 164 3.80 21.14 -6.56
C GLU A 164 3.83 20.54 -7.97
N VAL A 165 3.11 19.45 -8.16
CA VAL A 165 2.93 18.77 -9.46
C VAL A 165 1.44 18.53 -9.66
N GLU A 166 0.91 18.95 -10.80
CA GLU A 166 -0.45 18.58 -11.20
C GLU A 166 -0.45 17.15 -11.74
N VAL A 167 -1.29 16.29 -11.17
CA VAL A 167 -1.40 14.88 -11.57
C VAL A 167 -2.85 14.54 -11.95
N PRO A 168 -3.05 13.68 -12.97
CA PRO A 168 -4.36 13.10 -13.23
C PRO A 168 -4.87 12.36 -11.99
N VAL A 169 -6.17 12.48 -11.71
CA VAL A 169 -6.83 11.80 -10.60
C VAL A 169 -8.01 11.02 -11.12
N MET A 170 -8.17 9.81 -10.60
CA MET A 170 -9.34 8.97 -10.84
C MET A 170 -9.94 8.52 -9.51
N ARG A 171 -11.26 8.41 -9.46
CA ARG A 171 -11.94 7.65 -8.42
C ARG A 171 -11.61 6.17 -8.58
N LEU A 172 -11.56 5.43 -7.47
CA LEU A 172 -11.27 4.00 -7.48
C LEU A 172 -12.26 3.24 -8.38
N ASP A 173 -13.54 3.57 -8.34
CA ASP A 173 -14.55 2.90 -9.15
C ASP A 173 -14.42 3.20 -10.66
N THR A 174 -14.05 4.43 -11.04
CA THR A 174 -13.76 4.78 -12.43
C THR A 174 -12.51 4.03 -12.92
N LEU A 175 -11.46 3.99 -12.10
CA LEU A 175 -10.22 3.29 -12.38
C LEU A 175 -10.47 1.79 -12.64
N LEU A 176 -11.17 1.11 -11.73
CA LEU A 176 -11.46 -0.32 -11.86
C LEU A 176 -12.31 -0.62 -13.11
N ARG A 177 -13.33 0.22 -13.41
CA ARG A 177 -14.13 0.08 -14.64
C ARG A 177 -13.29 0.25 -15.90
N LYS A 178 -12.40 1.26 -15.95
CA LYS A 178 -11.52 1.53 -17.10
C LYS A 178 -10.66 0.31 -17.46
N HIS A 179 -10.17 -0.40 -16.45
CA HIS A 179 -9.30 -1.58 -16.63
C HIS A 179 -10.07 -2.91 -16.65
N GLY A 180 -11.40 -2.88 -16.67
CA GLY A 180 -12.23 -4.08 -16.69
C GLY A 180 -11.96 -5.00 -15.49
N ILE A 181 -11.80 -4.41 -14.31
CA ILE A 181 -11.58 -5.12 -13.04
C ILE A 181 -12.89 -5.12 -12.27
N ASP A 182 -13.55 -6.27 -12.26
CA ASP A 182 -14.80 -6.53 -11.56
C ASP A 182 -14.59 -7.15 -10.17
N ARG A 183 -13.42 -7.76 -9.95
CA ARG A 183 -13.01 -8.39 -8.70
C ARG A 183 -11.56 -8.10 -8.38
N VAL A 184 -11.33 -7.68 -7.14
CA VAL A 184 -10.00 -7.50 -6.57
C VAL A 184 -9.83 -8.55 -5.48
N ASP A 185 -8.77 -9.35 -5.53
CA ASP A 185 -8.43 -10.27 -4.45
C ASP A 185 -7.57 -9.56 -3.39
N VAL A 186 -6.62 -8.73 -3.84
CA VAL A 186 -5.71 -7.94 -3.00
C VAL A 186 -5.75 -6.48 -3.41
N LEU A 187 -6.09 -5.57 -2.50
CA LEU A 187 -5.90 -4.13 -2.67
C LEU A 187 -4.74 -3.72 -1.75
N GLN A 188 -3.69 -3.13 -2.33
CA GLN A 188 -2.60 -2.52 -1.58
C GLN A 188 -2.59 -1.01 -1.83
N THR A 189 -2.48 -0.23 -0.76
CA THR A 189 -2.33 1.23 -0.82
C THR A 189 -1.10 1.65 -0.04
N ASP A 190 -0.31 2.55 -0.63
CA ASP A 190 0.82 3.23 0.00
C ASP A 190 0.83 4.64 -0.61
N THR A 191 0.08 5.54 0.02
CA THR A 191 -0.20 6.86 -0.56
C THR A 191 0.18 8.00 0.37
N GLU A 192 1.08 7.73 1.31
CA GLU A 192 1.70 8.73 2.17
C GLU A 192 0.62 9.59 2.84
N GLY A 193 -0.35 8.90 3.47
CA GLY A 193 -1.42 9.50 4.28
C GLY A 193 -2.75 9.77 3.57
N TYR A 194 -2.97 9.26 2.36
CA TYR A 194 -4.27 9.30 1.66
C TYR A 194 -5.04 7.96 1.67
N ASP A 195 -4.50 6.96 2.38
CA ASP A 195 -4.97 5.57 2.37
C ASP A 195 -6.43 5.43 2.83
N PHE A 196 -6.83 6.10 3.91
CA PHE A 196 -8.22 6.09 4.38
C PHE A 196 -9.20 6.62 3.32
N GLU A 197 -8.81 7.65 2.58
CA GLU A 197 -9.64 8.27 1.53
C GLU A 197 -9.82 7.35 0.31
N ILE A 198 -8.91 6.39 0.10
CA ILE A 198 -9.01 5.36 -0.93
C ILE A 198 -9.86 4.20 -0.41
N LEU A 199 -9.59 3.73 0.81
CA LEU A 199 -10.33 2.62 1.44
C LEU A 199 -11.83 2.93 1.52
N ARG A 200 -12.23 4.16 1.87
CA ARG A 200 -13.65 4.56 1.92
C ARG A 200 -14.38 4.50 0.57
N GLN A 201 -13.67 4.37 -0.54
CA GLN A 201 -14.27 4.25 -1.87
C GLN A 201 -14.64 2.80 -2.22
N VAL A 202 -14.18 1.83 -1.43
CA VAL A 202 -14.50 0.42 -1.63
C VAL A 202 -15.95 0.17 -1.23
N ASP A 203 -16.71 -0.45 -2.13
CA ASP A 203 -18.05 -0.96 -1.81
C ASP A 203 -17.94 -2.32 -1.10
N TYR A 204 -17.78 -2.28 0.22
CA TYR A 204 -17.60 -3.46 1.06
C TYR A 204 -18.83 -4.39 1.11
N SER A 205 -20.01 -3.90 0.74
CA SER A 205 -21.24 -4.70 0.70
C SER A 205 -21.23 -5.76 -0.43
N ARG A 206 -20.35 -5.60 -1.42
CA ARG A 206 -20.25 -6.53 -2.55
C ARG A 206 -19.46 -7.77 -2.19
N TRP A 207 -19.92 -8.90 -2.74
CA TRP A 207 -19.18 -10.18 -2.72
C TRP A 207 -17.78 -10.06 -3.36
N ALA A 208 -17.61 -9.11 -4.28
CA ALA A 208 -16.37 -8.86 -5.02
C ALA A 208 -15.42 -7.86 -4.34
N ALA A 209 -15.78 -7.28 -3.19
CA ALA A 209 -14.86 -6.39 -2.47
C ALA A 209 -13.61 -7.16 -1.98
N PRO A 210 -12.45 -6.49 -1.90
CA PRO A 210 -11.16 -7.15 -1.70
C PRO A 210 -11.13 -8.06 -0.48
N ARG A 211 -10.62 -9.28 -0.62
CA ARG A 211 -10.48 -10.18 0.53
C ARG A 211 -9.31 -9.78 1.43
N HIS A 212 -8.29 -9.20 0.82
CA HIS A 212 -7.07 -8.75 1.47
C HIS A 212 -6.86 -7.27 1.20
N LEU A 213 -6.70 -6.50 2.26
CA LEU A 213 -6.31 -5.09 2.23
C LEU A 213 -4.96 -4.99 2.92
N VAL A 214 -4.00 -4.34 2.29
CA VAL A 214 -2.75 -3.93 2.92
C VAL A 214 -2.63 -2.43 2.69
N TYR A 215 -2.59 -1.64 3.75
CA TYR A 215 -2.61 -0.19 3.63
C TYR A 215 -1.62 0.46 4.58
N GLU A 216 -1.05 1.57 4.16
CA GLU A 216 -0.11 2.32 4.97
C GLU A 216 -0.85 3.03 6.11
N ALA A 217 -0.55 2.64 7.35
CA ALA A 217 -1.25 3.16 8.53
C ALA A 217 -0.43 4.20 9.30
N CYS A 218 0.90 4.22 9.12
CA CYS A 218 1.82 5.04 9.90
C CYS A 218 1.67 6.56 9.68
N HIS A 219 1.06 6.96 8.57
CA HIS A 219 0.76 8.35 8.20
C HIS A 219 -0.68 8.78 8.53
N LEU A 220 -1.51 7.88 9.07
CA LEU A 220 -2.84 8.24 9.55
C LEU A 220 -2.76 8.81 10.97
N ASP A 221 -3.46 9.93 11.22
CA ASP A 221 -3.63 10.42 12.58
C ASP A 221 -4.53 9.48 13.39
N GLY A 222 -4.46 9.56 14.72
CA GLY A 222 -5.21 8.68 15.62
C GLY A 222 -6.71 8.61 15.31
N PRO A 223 -7.42 9.75 15.16
CA PRO A 223 -8.83 9.77 14.80
C PRO A 223 -9.14 9.15 13.43
N THR A 224 -8.28 9.34 12.44
CA THR A 224 -8.46 8.75 11.10
C THR A 224 -8.23 7.24 11.14
N LEU A 225 -7.20 6.78 11.86
CA LEU A 225 -6.92 5.37 12.05
C LEU A 225 -8.08 4.65 12.77
N GLU A 226 -8.64 5.27 13.82
CA GLU A 226 -9.81 4.74 14.53
C GLU A 226 -11.03 4.59 13.60
N LYS A 227 -11.30 5.61 12.77
CA LYS A 227 -12.35 5.52 11.73
C LYS A 227 -12.08 4.43 10.70
N THR A 228 -10.83 4.25 10.28
CA THR A 228 -10.43 3.15 9.39
C THR A 228 -10.78 1.81 10.03
N HIS A 229 -10.44 1.62 11.31
CA HIS A 229 -10.72 0.40 12.04
C HIS A 229 -12.21 0.14 12.21
N GLU A 230 -12.99 1.15 12.59
CA GLU A 230 -14.44 1.04 12.73
C GLU A 230 -15.11 0.67 11.40
N MET A 231 -14.72 1.32 10.30
CA MET A 231 -15.25 1.04 8.97
C MET A 231 -14.96 -0.39 8.52
N LEU A 232 -13.71 -0.84 8.68
CA LEU A 232 -13.28 -2.18 8.28
C LEU A 232 -13.91 -3.26 9.17
N ALA A 233 -14.01 -3.03 10.48
CA ALA A 233 -14.68 -3.95 11.41
C ALA A 233 -16.18 -4.08 11.08
N ALA A 234 -16.86 -2.97 10.75
CA ALA A 234 -18.26 -2.99 10.31
C ALA A 234 -18.46 -3.74 8.97
N ALA A 235 -17.38 -3.93 8.20
CA ALA A 235 -17.35 -4.70 6.97
C ALA A 235 -16.82 -6.14 7.15
N ASP A 236 -16.79 -6.64 8.40
CA ASP A 236 -16.33 -7.98 8.81
C ASP A 236 -14.85 -8.27 8.55
N TYR A 237 -14.00 -7.24 8.50
CA TYR A 237 -12.56 -7.42 8.42
C TYR A 237 -11.95 -7.61 9.81
N THR A 238 -11.00 -8.54 9.89
CA THR A 238 -10.03 -8.63 10.99
C THR A 238 -8.78 -7.87 10.59
N ILE A 239 -8.29 -6.99 11.48
CA ILE A 239 -7.13 -6.12 11.25
C ILE A 239 -5.95 -6.62 12.08
N LEU A 240 -4.77 -6.63 11.47
CA LEU A 240 -3.50 -7.04 12.08
C LEU A 240 -2.40 -6.07 11.67
N PRO A 241 -1.49 -5.67 12.56
CA PRO A 241 -0.41 -4.76 12.20
C PRO A 241 0.65 -5.47 11.33
N ALA A 242 1.27 -4.71 10.42
CA ALA A 242 2.11 -5.21 9.34
C ALA A 242 3.33 -4.30 9.05
N GLY A 243 4.09 -3.94 10.09
CA GLY A 243 5.17 -2.95 10.01
C GLY A 243 4.64 -1.51 10.09
N TYR A 244 4.93 -0.72 9.06
CA TYR A 244 4.31 0.61 8.86
C TYR A 244 2.89 0.51 8.30
N ASP A 245 2.54 -0.66 7.77
CA ASP A 245 1.24 -1.00 7.22
C ASP A 245 0.33 -1.67 8.26
N GLU A 246 -0.94 -1.79 7.89
CA GLU A 246 -1.88 -2.73 8.48
C GLU A 246 -2.42 -3.67 7.40
N TYR A 247 -2.68 -4.91 7.82
CA TYR A 247 -3.31 -5.93 7.01
C TYR A 247 -4.70 -6.22 7.53
N ALA A 248 -5.71 -6.01 6.70
CA ALA A 248 -7.09 -6.34 6.99
C ALA A 248 -7.60 -7.45 6.06
N TYR A 249 -8.32 -8.43 6.61
CA TYR A 249 -8.87 -9.54 5.82
C TYR A 249 -10.24 -10.01 6.29
N ARG A 250 -11.00 -10.57 5.34
CA ARG A 250 -12.30 -11.21 5.58
C ARG A 250 -12.43 -12.54 4.83
N ALA A 251 -13.36 -13.40 5.26
CA ALA A 251 -13.55 -14.78 4.75
C ALA A 251 -14.16 -14.85 3.33
#